data_AF-A0A8T3M8Z8-F1
#
_entry.id   AF-A0A8T3M8Z8-F1
#
_cell.length_a   1.000
_cell.length_b   1.000
_cell.length_c   1.000
_cell.angle_alpha   90.00
_cell.angle_beta   90.00
_cell.angle_gamma   90.00
#
_symmetry.space_group_name_H-M   'P 1'
#
loop_
_entity.id
_entity.type
_entity.pdbx_description
1 polymer ?
#
loop_
_entity_poly.entity_id
_entity_poly.type
_entity_poly.pdbx_seq_one_letter_code
_entity_poly.pdbx_strand_id
1 'polypeptide(L)'
;MTGRERSAPVSGAALAREPQRAAIQYPGGLRARFRWVGSGQIESLRTVSESTGSLTDHGPLVSAQPDRLCRAELRIEGPLGIWTARFASPISDDPAGLFWDTPGLLVIKYGFATYALAGRTGELRWWHESRTPVLAVLGSSRLPHVVVQSEVETFALREDGEVTWRLAHADVVTDADLVGGRLVLTSYGGLYQPLDPLTGRALG
;
A
#
# COMPACT_ATOMS: atom_id res chain seq x y z
N MET A 1 1.04 -32.42 51.43
CA MET A 1 1.36 -33.05 50.13
C MET A 1 0.18 -32.81 49.20
N THR A 2 0.08 -31.58 48.68
CA THR A 2 0.54 -31.15 47.33
C THR A 2 -0.44 -31.56 46.24
N GLY A 3 -1.46 -30.72 46.05
CA GLY A 3 -2.31 -30.70 44.87
C GLY A 3 -1.46 -30.31 43.65
N ARG A 4 -1.55 -31.12 42.61
CA ARG A 4 -0.90 -30.89 41.31
C ARG A 4 -1.68 -29.81 40.57
N GLU A 5 -1.17 -28.59 40.56
CA GLU A 5 -1.54 -27.60 39.55
C GLU A 5 -1.11 -28.12 38.19
N ARG A 6 -2.08 -28.34 37.30
CA ARG A 6 -1.81 -28.55 35.88
C ARG A 6 -1.51 -27.18 35.29
N SER A 7 -0.23 -26.85 35.16
CA SER A 7 0.21 -25.75 34.31
C SER A 7 -0.20 -26.09 32.87
N ALA A 8 -1.16 -25.35 32.34
CA ALA A 8 -1.41 -25.31 30.91
C ALA A 8 -0.16 -24.73 30.22
N PRO A 9 0.33 -25.31 29.13
CA PRO A 9 1.42 -24.69 28.38
C PRO A 9 0.90 -23.36 27.83
N VAL A 10 1.60 -22.27 28.15
CA VAL A 10 1.39 -20.97 27.50
C VAL A 10 1.62 -21.19 26.00
N SER A 11 0.52 -21.08 25.26
CA SER A 11 0.44 -21.30 23.82
C SER A 11 1.42 -20.39 23.07
N GLY A 12 2.30 -21.01 22.30
CA GLY A 12 2.90 -20.51 21.07
C GLY A 12 3.55 -19.13 21.11
N ALA A 13 4.86 -19.09 21.34
CA ALA A 13 5.68 -18.12 20.62
C ALA A 13 5.34 -18.27 19.13
N ALA A 14 4.66 -17.28 18.55
CA ALA A 14 4.41 -17.26 17.11
C ALA A 14 5.77 -17.43 16.44
N LEU A 15 5.98 -18.57 15.76
CA LEU A 15 7.21 -18.82 15.02
C LEU A 15 7.44 -17.61 14.11
N ALA A 16 8.55 -16.90 14.34
CA ALA A 16 8.93 -15.75 13.55
C ALA A 16 8.97 -16.18 12.08
N ARG A 17 7.95 -15.77 11.31
CA ARG A 17 7.90 -16.05 9.88
C ARG A 17 8.91 -15.16 9.18
N GLU A 18 9.53 -15.71 8.14
CA GLU A 18 10.39 -14.91 7.27
C GLU A 18 9.57 -13.78 6.63
N PRO A 19 10.05 -12.53 6.66
CA PRO A 19 9.38 -11.43 5.98
C PRO A 19 9.27 -11.68 4.48
N GLN A 20 8.08 -11.40 3.94
CA GLN A 20 7.84 -11.40 2.50
C GLN A 20 8.62 -10.26 1.85
N ARG A 21 8.97 -10.38 0.57
CA ARG A 21 9.87 -9.44 -0.13
C ARG A 21 9.49 -9.25 -1.58
N ALA A 22 9.66 -8.02 -2.07
CA ALA A 22 9.53 -7.69 -3.49
C ALA A 22 10.57 -6.62 -3.88
N ALA A 23 11.05 -6.67 -5.12
CA ALA A 23 11.94 -5.67 -5.68
C ALA A 23 11.34 -5.11 -6.98
N ILE A 24 11.26 -3.79 -7.08
CA ILE A 24 10.64 -3.10 -8.21
C ILE A 24 11.60 -2.00 -8.69
N GLN A 25 11.78 -1.88 -10.00
CA GLN A 25 12.48 -0.75 -10.61
C GLN A 25 11.43 0.23 -11.12
N TYR A 26 11.43 1.44 -10.58
CA TYR A 26 10.63 2.55 -11.08
C TYR A 26 11.44 3.40 -12.07
N PRO A 27 10.76 4.20 -12.93
CA PRO A 27 11.41 5.24 -13.73
C PRO A 27 12.28 6.18 -12.90
N GLY A 28 13.20 6.89 -13.57
CA GLY A 28 14.12 7.82 -12.90
C GLY A 28 15.22 7.12 -12.09
N GLY A 29 15.44 5.83 -12.30
CA GLY A 29 16.50 5.04 -11.65
C GLY A 29 16.19 4.64 -10.21
N LEU A 30 14.95 4.81 -9.74
CA LEU A 30 14.54 4.47 -8.38
C LEU A 30 14.36 2.95 -8.21
N ARG A 31 15.16 2.34 -7.34
CA ARG A 31 15.08 0.93 -6.97
C ARG A 31 14.33 0.77 -5.65
N ALA A 32 13.16 0.16 -5.70
CA ALA A 32 12.33 -0.12 -4.53
C ALA A 32 12.53 -1.55 -4.05
N ARG A 33 12.66 -1.71 -2.74
CA ARG A 33 12.73 -3.02 -2.07
C ARG A 33 11.74 -3.02 -0.91
N PHE A 34 10.68 -3.79 -1.07
CA PHE A 34 9.64 -3.99 -0.08
C PHE A 34 9.95 -5.19 0.79
N ARG A 35 9.64 -5.08 2.08
CA ARG A 35 9.55 -6.19 3.02
C ARG A 35 8.32 -6.04 3.88
N TRP A 36 7.58 -7.12 4.15
CA TRP A 36 6.42 -7.04 5.02
C TRP A 36 6.16 -8.31 5.81
N VAL A 37 5.43 -8.15 6.91
CA VAL A 37 5.15 -9.17 7.92
C VAL A 37 3.72 -9.05 8.41
N GLY A 38 3.20 -10.16 8.94
CA GLY A 38 1.87 -10.21 9.54
C GLY A 38 1.79 -9.47 10.88
N SER A 39 0.59 -9.47 11.46
CA SER A 39 0.29 -8.77 12.70
C SER A 39 1.23 -9.15 13.86
N GLY A 40 1.76 -8.14 14.55
CA GLY A 40 2.60 -8.33 15.73
C GLY A 40 4.03 -8.82 15.46
N GLN A 41 4.46 -8.87 14.19
CA GLN A 41 5.75 -9.44 13.78
C GLN A 41 6.82 -8.38 13.46
N ILE A 42 6.69 -7.16 13.98
CA ILE A 42 7.62 -6.04 13.67
C ILE A 42 9.08 -6.39 13.96
N GLU A 43 9.37 -7.19 14.98
CA GLU A 43 10.75 -7.59 15.31
C GLU A 43 11.40 -8.44 14.21
N SER A 44 10.62 -9.30 13.53
CA SER A 44 11.10 -10.03 12.35
C SER A 44 11.49 -9.08 11.22
N LEU A 45 10.70 -8.01 11.02
CA LEU A 45 10.98 -6.98 10.02
C LEU A 45 12.20 -6.14 10.39
N ARG A 46 12.34 -5.72 11.66
CA ARG A 46 13.51 -4.96 12.15
C ARG A 46 14.81 -5.75 12.02
N THR A 47 14.75 -7.06 12.25
CA THR A 47 15.93 -7.96 12.14
C THR A 47 16.51 -8.00 10.73
N VAL A 48 15.66 -7.93 9.70
CA VAL A 48 16.07 -7.93 8.28
C VAL A 48 16.03 -6.54 7.64
N SER A 49 15.78 -5.50 8.45
CA SER A 49 15.69 -4.14 7.95
C SER A 49 17.05 -3.72 7.42
N GLU A 50 17.02 -3.10 6.25
CA GLU A 50 18.22 -2.57 5.63
C GLU A 50 18.31 -1.06 5.77
N SER A 51 17.52 -0.46 6.67
CA SER A 51 17.50 0.98 6.88
C SER A 51 18.86 1.47 7.39
N THR A 52 19.71 1.90 6.46
CA THR A 52 20.93 2.66 6.74
C THR A 52 20.59 4.16 6.60
N GLY A 53 20.32 4.86 7.70
CA GLY A 53 19.97 6.29 7.70
C GLY A 53 18.58 6.58 8.25
N SER A 54 17.90 7.61 7.72
CA SER A 54 16.57 8.03 8.18
C SER A 54 15.50 7.04 7.73
N LEU A 55 14.78 6.48 8.70
CA LEU A 55 13.54 5.75 8.50
C LEU A 55 12.38 6.60 9.00
N THR A 56 11.40 6.85 8.14
CA THR A 56 10.14 7.52 8.52
C THR A 56 9.07 6.46 8.75
N ASP A 57 8.49 6.42 9.96
CA ASP A 57 7.40 5.50 10.28
C ASP A 57 6.05 6.20 10.14
N HIS A 58 5.24 5.73 9.20
CA HIS A 58 3.88 6.20 8.93
C HIS A 58 2.81 5.38 9.65
N GLY A 59 3.19 4.33 10.39
CA GLY A 59 2.26 3.53 11.19
C GLY A 59 1.37 4.34 12.14
N PRO A 60 1.89 5.39 12.82
CA PRO A 60 1.09 6.26 13.67
C PRO A 60 -0.06 6.99 12.97
N LEU A 61 -0.05 7.10 11.63
CA LEU A 61 -1.16 7.71 10.88
C LEU A 61 -2.43 6.85 10.92
N VAL A 62 -2.30 5.53 11.00
CA VAL A 62 -3.43 4.59 10.95
C VAL A 62 -3.75 3.96 12.31
N SER A 63 -2.83 4.00 13.27
CA SER A 63 -3.04 3.43 14.60
C SER A 63 -2.09 4.00 15.63
N ALA A 64 -2.57 4.17 16.87
CA ALA A 64 -1.73 4.46 18.02
C ALA A 64 -0.83 3.28 18.45
N GLN A 65 -1.10 2.07 17.95
CA GLN A 65 -0.34 0.85 18.28
C GLN A 65 0.09 0.11 17.00
N PRO A 66 0.86 0.74 16.11
CA PRO A 66 1.15 0.20 14.79
C PRO A 66 1.94 -1.12 14.86
N ASP A 67 2.73 -1.33 15.91
CA ASP A 67 3.54 -2.54 16.08
C ASP A 67 2.70 -3.81 16.37
N ARG A 68 1.41 -3.66 16.70
CA ARG A 68 0.46 -4.78 16.80
C ARG A 68 -0.15 -5.17 15.45
N LEU A 69 0.00 -4.32 14.43
CA LEU A 69 -0.58 -4.49 13.11
C LEU A 69 0.39 -5.22 12.16
N CYS A 70 -0.08 -5.52 10.94
CA CYS A 70 0.82 -5.95 9.87
C CYS A 70 1.71 -4.77 9.48
N ARG A 71 2.98 -5.03 9.14
CA ARG A 71 3.98 -3.99 8.89
C ARG A 71 4.67 -4.19 7.56
N ALA A 72 4.83 -3.11 6.81
CA ALA A 72 5.60 -3.09 5.57
C ALA A 72 6.68 -2.02 5.64
N GLU A 73 7.85 -2.31 5.09
CA GLU A 73 8.97 -1.39 4.94
C GLU A 73 9.32 -1.27 3.46
N LEU A 74 9.40 -0.04 2.99
CA LEU A 74 9.87 0.32 1.65
C LEU A 74 11.23 0.99 1.79
N ARG A 75 12.24 0.40 1.16
CA ARG A 75 13.53 1.05 0.94
C ARG A 75 13.65 1.49 -0.51
N ILE A 76 14.06 2.74 -0.72
CA ILE A 76 14.33 3.30 -2.05
C ILE A 76 15.81 3.64 -2.14
N GLU A 77 16.44 3.18 -3.21
CA GLU A 77 17.77 3.60 -3.64
C GLU A 77 17.62 4.39 -4.94
N GLY A 78 18.09 5.63 -4.96
CA GLY A 78 17.99 6.51 -6.11
C GLY A 78 19.19 7.44 -6.25
N PRO A 79 19.20 8.29 -7.30
CA PRO A 79 20.34 9.14 -7.62
C PRO A 79 20.73 10.14 -6.52
N LEU A 80 19.78 10.53 -5.67
CA LEU A 80 20.01 11.49 -4.57
C LEU A 80 20.25 10.81 -3.21
N GLY A 81 20.39 9.48 -3.21
CA GLY A 81 20.67 8.71 -2.01
C GLY A 81 19.56 7.70 -1.71
N ILE A 82 19.49 7.34 -0.44
CA ILE A 82 18.70 6.22 0.04
C ILE A 82 17.78 6.71 1.14
N TRP A 83 16.51 6.32 1.08
CA TRP A 83 15.54 6.58 2.15
C TRP A 83 14.70 5.34 2.42
N THR A 84 14.06 5.30 3.59
CA THR A 84 13.22 4.18 4.01
C THR A 84 11.94 4.69 4.69
N ALA A 85 10.81 4.09 4.35
CA ALA A 85 9.51 4.38 4.92
C ALA A 85 8.89 3.09 5.46
N ARG A 86 8.13 3.19 6.57
CA ARG A 86 7.40 2.05 7.16
C ARG A 86 5.91 2.36 7.26
N PHE A 87 5.09 1.35 6.98
CA PHE A 87 3.64 1.44 6.96
C PHE A 87 3.04 0.43 7.94
N ALA A 88 1.76 0.60 8.27
CA ALA A 88 1.00 -0.35 9.06
C ALA A 88 -0.38 -0.58 8.43
N SER A 89 -0.96 -1.76 8.65
CA SER A 89 -2.31 -2.08 8.21
C SER A 89 -2.90 -3.21 9.07
N PRO A 90 -4.21 -3.21 9.36
CA PRO A 90 -4.85 -4.34 10.04
C PRO A 90 -4.86 -5.64 9.22
N ILE A 91 -4.63 -5.55 7.90
CA ILE A 91 -4.52 -6.71 7.01
C ILE A 91 -3.11 -6.88 6.48
N SER A 92 -2.75 -8.14 6.21
CA SER A 92 -1.55 -8.48 5.47
C SER A 92 -1.90 -8.44 3.99
N ASP A 93 -1.45 -7.41 3.30
CA ASP A 93 -1.60 -7.22 1.86
C ASP A 93 -0.21 -6.98 1.24
N ASP A 94 -0.07 -7.26 -0.05
CA ASP A 94 1.18 -7.01 -0.76
C ASP A 94 1.32 -5.50 -1.00
N PRO A 95 2.35 -4.84 -0.44
CA PRO A 95 2.60 -3.45 -0.72
C PRO A 95 3.00 -3.30 -2.20
N ALA A 96 2.40 -2.31 -2.85
CA ALA A 96 2.65 -2.02 -4.26
C ALA A 96 2.54 -0.52 -4.49
N GLY A 97 2.91 -0.07 -5.68
CA GLY A 97 2.80 1.34 -6.03
C GLY A 97 3.38 1.66 -7.39
N LEU A 98 3.30 2.93 -7.74
CA LEU A 98 3.82 3.48 -8.99
C LEU A 98 4.60 4.77 -8.73
N PHE A 99 5.48 5.12 -9.67
CA PHE A 99 6.09 6.44 -9.70
C PHE A 99 5.32 7.33 -10.67
N TRP A 100 4.68 8.35 -10.13
CA TRP A 100 4.01 9.40 -10.88
C TRP A 100 5.02 10.50 -11.16
N ASP A 101 5.55 10.47 -12.38
CA ASP A 101 6.71 11.22 -12.83
C ASP A 101 6.49 12.74 -12.86
N THR A 102 5.34 13.20 -13.37
CA THR A 102 5.02 14.63 -13.48
C THR A 102 5.14 15.37 -12.15
N PRO A 103 4.51 14.92 -11.04
CA PRO A 103 4.72 15.53 -9.73
C PRO A 103 5.93 14.98 -8.96
N GLY A 104 6.62 13.97 -9.50
CA GLY A 104 7.75 13.30 -8.85
C GLY A 104 7.36 12.53 -7.58
N LEU A 105 6.15 11.97 -7.54
CA LEU A 105 5.61 11.26 -6.38
C LEU A 105 5.71 9.74 -6.56
N LEU A 106 6.16 9.04 -5.53
CA LEU A 106 5.99 7.62 -5.41
C LEU A 106 4.71 7.34 -4.62
N VAL A 107 3.70 6.79 -5.30
CA VAL A 107 2.39 6.51 -4.71
C VAL A 107 2.29 5.03 -4.36
N ILE A 108 2.17 4.73 -3.06
CA ILE A 108 2.24 3.40 -2.48
C ILE A 108 0.92 3.02 -1.83
N LYS A 109 0.41 1.82 -2.12
CA LYS A 109 -0.65 1.19 -1.32
C LYS A 109 -0.08 0.25 -0.28
N TYR A 110 -0.76 0.16 0.87
CA TYR A 110 -0.61 -0.94 1.80
C TYR A 110 -1.89 -1.15 2.60
N GLY A 111 -2.60 -2.25 2.31
CA GLY A 111 -3.89 -2.55 2.91
C GLY A 111 -4.91 -1.44 2.71
N PHE A 112 -5.29 -0.69 3.75
CA PHE A 112 -6.36 0.33 3.68
C PHE A 112 -5.88 1.73 3.33
N ALA A 113 -4.57 1.91 3.10
CA ALA A 113 -4.02 3.25 2.92
C ALA A 113 -3.24 3.39 1.61
N THR A 114 -3.34 4.58 1.03
CA THR A 114 -2.50 5.05 -0.07
C THR A 114 -1.68 6.25 0.39
N TYR A 115 -0.38 6.24 0.11
CA TYR A 115 0.57 7.28 0.51
C TYR A 115 1.24 7.85 -0.73
N ALA A 116 1.38 9.18 -0.82
CA ALA A 116 2.29 9.80 -1.77
C ALA A 116 3.52 10.33 -1.06
N LEU A 117 4.66 9.79 -1.46
CA LEU A 117 5.97 10.16 -0.97
C LEU A 117 6.70 10.92 -2.08
N ALA A 118 7.42 11.99 -1.75
CA ALA A 118 8.34 12.59 -2.70
C ALA A 118 9.39 11.54 -3.10
N GLY A 119 9.44 11.13 -4.37
CA GLY A 119 10.21 9.93 -4.77
C GLY A 119 11.72 10.04 -4.49
N ARG A 120 12.23 11.27 -4.41
CA ARG A 120 13.63 11.57 -4.13
C ARG A 120 14.00 11.55 -2.64
N THR A 121 13.09 11.93 -1.76
CA THR A 121 13.38 12.18 -0.34
C THR A 121 12.62 11.28 0.62
N GLY A 122 11.54 10.63 0.15
CA GLY A 122 10.63 9.87 1.00
C GLY A 122 9.73 10.74 1.87
N GLU A 123 9.71 12.07 1.68
CA GLU A 123 8.84 12.97 2.42
C GLU A 123 7.37 12.70 2.10
N LEU A 124 6.54 12.51 3.11
CA LEU A 124 5.10 12.34 2.93
C LEU A 124 4.46 13.64 2.48
N ARG A 125 3.83 13.61 1.30
CA ARG A 125 3.09 14.75 0.74
C ARG A 125 1.63 14.70 1.10
N TRP A 126 1.03 13.52 1.01
CA TRP A 126 -0.33 13.25 1.45
C TRP A 126 -0.50 11.75 1.70
N TRP A 127 -1.57 11.41 2.41
CA TRP A 127 -2.04 10.04 2.55
C TRP A 127 -3.58 10.04 2.49
N HIS A 128 -4.14 8.90 2.09
CA HIS A 128 -5.57 8.69 1.98
C HIS A 128 -5.92 7.32 2.56
N GLU A 129 -6.94 7.29 3.41
CA GLU A 129 -7.50 6.06 3.96
C GLU A 129 -8.76 5.66 3.18
N SER A 130 -8.75 4.44 2.63
CA SER A 130 -9.94 3.81 2.07
C SER A 130 -10.68 3.03 3.16
N ARG A 131 -11.99 2.87 2.99
CA ARG A 131 -12.80 2.08 3.95
C ARG A 131 -12.66 0.58 3.76
N THR A 132 -12.08 0.16 2.64
CA THR A 132 -11.85 -1.24 2.28
C THR A 132 -10.42 -1.40 1.75
N PRO A 133 -9.87 -2.62 1.73
CA PRO A 133 -8.54 -2.89 1.20
C PRO A 133 -8.33 -2.30 -0.20
N VAL A 134 -7.18 -1.67 -0.42
CA VAL A 134 -6.74 -1.12 -1.70
C VAL A 134 -6.18 -2.26 -2.55
N LEU A 135 -6.77 -2.46 -3.71
CA LEU A 135 -6.37 -3.47 -4.68
C LEU A 135 -5.27 -2.95 -5.59
N ALA A 136 -5.44 -1.74 -6.11
CA ALA A 136 -4.55 -1.17 -7.10
C ALA A 136 -4.39 0.35 -6.96
N VAL A 137 -3.19 0.82 -7.29
CA VAL A 137 -2.91 2.21 -7.61
C VAL A 137 -2.47 2.24 -9.06
N LEU A 138 -3.18 2.99 -9.88
CA LEU A 138 -3.06 3.04 -11.32
C LEU A 138 -2.75 4.47 -11.76
N GLY A 139 -1.91 4.61 -12.77
CA GLY A 139 -1.45 5.89 -13.25
C GLY A 139 -1.18 5.85 -14.75
N SER A 140 -1.26 7.01 -15.39
CA SER A 140 -0.96 7.20 -16.80
C SER A 140 -0.48 8.61 -17.02
N SER A 141 0.48 8.80 -17.91
CA SER A 141 0.95 10.15 -18.31
C SER A 141 -0.13 11.01 -18.97
N ARG A 142 -1.28 10.41 -19.32
CA ARG A 142 -2.44 11.12 -19.88
C ARG A 142 -3.44 11.58 -18.82
N LEU A 143 -3.25 11.20 -17.56
CA LEU A 143 -4.13 11.54 -16.46
C LEU A 143 -3.48 12.58 -15.55
N PRO A 144 -4.23 13.61 -15.10
CA PRO A 144 -3.75 14.60 -14.14
C PRO A 144 -3.84 14.09 -12.68
N HIS A 145 -4.14 12.81 -12.47
CA HIS A 145 -4.36 12.15 -11.19
C HIS A 145 -3.94 10.69 -11.25
N VAL A 146 -3.73 10.10 -10.07
CA VAL A 146 -3.69 8.63 -9.91
C VAL A 146 -5.10 8.12 -9.62
N VAL A 147 -5.39 6.92 -10.08
CA VAL A 147 -6.62 6.20 -9.75
C VAL A 147 -6.30 5.16 -8.69
N VAL A 148 -7.07 5.13 -7.62
CA VAL A 148 -6.99 4.13 -6.57
C VAL A 148 -8.25 3.28 -6.61
N GLN A 149 -8.07 1.97 -6.70
CA GLN A 149 -9.13 0.99 -6.56
C GLN A 149 -9.02 0.34 -5.18
N SER A 150 -10.10 0.41 -4.40
CA SER A 150 -10.31 -0.47 -3.23
C SER A 150 -11.42 -1.47 -3.53
N GLU A 151 -11.71 -2.41 -2.63
CA GLU A 151 -12.71 -3.46 -2.89
C GLU A 151 -14.10 -2.91 -3.29
N VAL A 152 -14.53 -1.77 -2.74
CA VAL A 152 -15.90 -1.24 -2.98
C VAL A 152 -15.95 0.20 -3.46
N GLU A 153 -14.81 0.84 -3.70
CA GLU A 153 -14.76 2.17 -4.28
C GLU A 153 -13.57 2.35 -5.22
N THR A 154 -13.76 3.18 -6.25
CA THR A 154 -12.68 3.76 -7.04
C THR A 154 -12.66 5.26 -6.81
N PHE A 155 -11.48 5.84 -6.66
CA PHE A 155 -11.33 7.29 -6.57
C PHE A 155 -10.05 7.78 -7.23
N ALA A 156 -10.08 9.02 -7.70
CA ALA A 156 -8.93 9.67 -8.31
C ALA A 156 -8.36 10.75 -7.38
N LEU A 157 -7.05 10.70 -7.15
CA LEU A 157 -6.31 11.63 -6.30
C LEU A 157 -5.36 12.49 -7.12
N ARG A 158 -5.44 13.81 -6.92
CA ARG A 158 -4.53 14.79 -7.51
C ARG A 158 -3.18 14.80 -6.79
N GLU A 159 -2.24 15.62 -7.28
CA GLU A 159 -0.91 15.78 -6.70
C GLU A 159 -0.94 16.24 -5.22
N ASP A 160 -1.95 17.01 -4.83
CA ASP A 160 -2.17 17.49 -3.46
C ASP A 160 -2.94 16.49 -2.57
N GLY A 161 -3.38 15.36 -3.14
CA GLY A 161 -4.18 14.35 -2.45
C GLY A 161 -5.68 14.66 -2.44
N GLU A 162 -6.14 15.73 -3.11
CA GLU A 162 -7.58 15.98 -3.26
C GLU A 162 -8.23 14.96 -4.18
N VAL A 163 -9.44 14.54 -3.81
CA VAL A 163 -10.26 13.60 -4.58
C VAL A 163 -10.96 14.36 -5.70
N THR A 164 -10.59 14.11 -6.95
CA THR A 164 -11.23 14.77 -8.11
C THR A 164 -12.51 14.07 -8.57
N TRP A 165 -12.62 12.76 -8.38
CA TRP A 165 -13.86 12.00 -8.57
C TRP A 165 -13.82 10.72 -7.73
N ARG A 166 -15.00 10.19 -7.42
CA ARG A 166 -15.18 8.93 -6.69
C ARG A 166 -16.39 8.19 -7.24
N LEU A 167 -16.29 6.87 -7.29
CA LEU A 167 -17.34 5.94 -7.67
C LEU A 167 -17.43 4.83 -6.62
N ALA A 168 -18.62 4.62 -6.06
CA ALA A 168 -18.90 3.47 -5.21
C ALA A 168 -19.41 2.30 -6.06
N HIS A 169 -19.01 1.08 -5.70
CA HIS A 169 -19.41 -0.15 -6.39
C HIS A 169 -20.51 -0.88 -5.64
N ALA A 170 -21.39 -1.52 -6.39
CA ALA A 170 -22.46 -2.36 -5.83
C ALA A 170 -21.98 -3.77 -5.46
N ASP A 171 -20.85 -4.20 -6.02
CA ASP A 171 -20.20 -5.49 -5.78
C ASP A 171 -18.72 -5.27 -5.47
N VAL A 172 -18.09 -6.26 -4.85
CA VAL A 172 -16.66 -6.26 -4.58
C VAL A 172 -15.91 -6.33 -5.91
N VAL A 173 -15.05 -5.37 -6.17
CA VAL A 173 -14.06 -5.43 -7.26
C VAL A 173 -12.93 -6.36 -6.82
N THR A 174 -12.47 -7.22 -7.71
CA THR A 174 -11.38 -8.16 -7.48
C THR A 174 -10.14 -7.82 -8.30
N ASP A 175 -10.31 -7.06 -9.38
CA ASP A 175 -9.22 -6.64 -10.26
C ASP A 175 -9.51 -5.29 -10.93
N ALA A 176 -8.46 -4.52 -11.22
CA ALA A 176 -8.57 -3.22 -11.85
C ALA A 176 -7.32 -2.88 -12.67
N ASP A 177 -7.53 -2.56 -13.96
CA ASP A 177 -6.47 -2.27 -14.90
C ASP A 177 -6.74 -1.04 -15.78
N LEU A 178 -5.67 -0.37 -16.21
CA LEU A 178 -5.74 0.64 -17.26
C LEU A 178 -5.36 0.03 -18.61
N VAL A 179 -6.35 -0.27 -19.46
CA VAL A 179 -6.17 -0.90 -20.77
C VAL A 179 -6.79 -0.07 -21.88
N GLY A 180 -6.02 0.24 -22.92
CA GLY A 180 -6.55 0.95 -24.10
C GLY A 180 -7.15 2.33 -23.81
N GLY A 181 -6.69 3.00 -22.75
CA GLY A 181 -7.24 4.30 -22.32
C GLY A 181 -8.54 4.20 -21.49
N ARG A 182 -8.90 3.00 -21.04
CA ARG A 182 -10.06 2.72 -20.18
C ARG A 182 -9.58 2.17 -18.84
N LEU A 183 -10.30 2.48 -17.78
CA LEU A 183 -10.21 1.76 -16.53
C LEU A 183 -11.17 0.57 -16.61
N VAL A 184 -10.66 -0.64 -16.54
CA VAL A 184 -11.46 -1.86 -16.58
C VAL A 184 -11.47 -2.47 -15.19
N LEU A 185 -12.67 -2.61 -14.62
CA LEU A 185 -12.88 -3.26 -13.33
C LEU A 185 -13.50 -4.63 -13.54
N THR A 186 -13.03 -5.62 -12.78
CA THR A 186 -13.64 -6.95 -12.71
C THR A 186 -14.23 -7.14 -11.32
N SER A 187 -15.53 -7.42 -11.24
CA SER A 187 -16.20 -7.70 -9.96
C SER A 187 -16.10 -9.18 -9.58
N TYR A 188 -16.30 -9.48 -8.30
CA TYR A 188 -16.37 -10.85 -7.77
C TYR A 188 -17.48 -11.66 -8.47
N GLY A 189 -18.63 -11.03 -8.75
CA GLY A 189 -19.70 -11.60 -9.56
C GLY A 189 -19.38 -11.80 -11.05
N GLY A 190 -18.17 -11.46 -11.50
CA GLY A 190 -17.70 -11.60 -12.88
C GLY A 190 -18.17 -10.49 -13.82
N LEU A 191 -18.69 -9.37 -13.28
CA LEU A 191 -19.05 -8.21 -14.10
C LEU A 191 -17.79 -7.46 -14.53
N TYR A 192 -17.70 -7.18 -15.83
CA TYR A 192 -16.66 -6.32 -16.39
C TYR A 192 -17.23 -4.93 -16.61
N GLN A 193 -16.66 -3.92 -15.95
CA GLN A 193 -17.12 -2.55 -16.02
C GLN A 193 -16.02 -1.63 -16.57
N PRO A 194 -16.13 -1.20 -17.84
CA PRO A 194 -15.25 -0.18 -18.39
C PRO A 194 -15.69 1.21 -17.92
N LEU A 195 -14.73 1.99 -17.43
CA LEU A 195 -14.89 3.36 -16.97
C LEU A 195 -13.92 4.28 -17.72
N ASP A 196 -14.32 5.54 -17.88
CA ASP A 196 -13.43 6.61 -18.30
C ASP A 196 -12.52 6.96 -17.11
N PRO A 197 -11.20 6.71 -17.18
CA PRO A 197 -10.30 6.98 -16.06
C PRO A 197 -10.16 8.46 -15.74
N LEU A 198 -10.53 9.37 -16.66
CA LEU A 198 -10.49 10.80 -16.41
C LEU A 198 -11.64 11.24 -15.50
N THR A 199 -12.81 10.61 -15.61
CA THR A 199 -14.04 11.09 -14.96
C THR A 199 -14.71 10.09 -14.03
N GLY A 200 -14.31 8.82 -14.05
CA GLY A 200 -14.94 7.72 -13.33
C GLY A 200 -16.30 7.30 -13.88
N ARG A 201 -16.71 7.79 -15.06
CA ARG A 201 -18.02 7.48 -15.67
C ARG A 201 -17.97 6.19 -16.47
N ALA A 202 -19.06 5.44 -16.45
CA ALA A 202 -19.17 4.21 -17.24
C ALA A 202 -19.05 4.47 -18.75
N LEU A 203 -18.36 3.55 -19.44
CA LEU A 203 -18.14 3.56 -20.89
C LEU A 203 -18.92 2.43 -21.56
N GLY A 204 -20.24 2.57 -21.67
CA GLY A 204 -21.09 1.76 -22.55
C GLY A 204 -21.33 0.32 -22.11
#